data_AF-A0A2B2EAW6-F1
#
_entry.id   AF-A0A2B2EAW6-F1
#
_cell.length_a   1.000
_cell.length_b   1.000
_cell.length_c   1.000
_cell.angle_alpha   90.00
_cell.angle_beta   90.00
_cell.angle_gamma   90.00
#
_symmetry.space_group_name_H-M   'P 1'
#
loop_
_entity.id
_entity.type
_entity.pdbx_description
1 polymer ?
#
loop_
_entity_poly.entity_id
_entity_poly.type
_entity_poly.pdbx_seq_one_letter_code
_entity_poly.pdbx_strand_id
1 'polypeptide(L)' 'MTETIRIALFILVGISALFSVIKEFQKPEKRKFWITFETLVLIGAAWMLIGLLM' A
#
# COMPACT_ATOMS: atom_id res chain seq x y z
N MET A 1 -19.46 12.02 9.27
CA MET A 1 -19.78 11.58 7.88
C MET A 1 -18.56 11.65 6.95
N THR A 2 -17.71 12.68 7.06
CA THR A 2 -16.46 12.83 6.30
C THR A 2 -15.36 11.82 6.65
N GLU A 3 -15.27 11.40 7.91
CA GLU A 3 -14.29 10.39 8.36
C GLU A 3 -14.52 9.02 7.74
N THR A 4 -15.77 8.57 7.69
CA THR A 4 -16.13 7.28 7.09
C THR A 4 -15.73 7.21 5.62
N ILE A 5 -15.91 8.31 4.88
CA ILE A 5 -15.50 8.42 3.48
C ILE A 5 -13.96 8.39 3.37
N ARG A 6 -13.25 9.08 4.26
CA ARG A 6 -11.78 9.09 4.29
C ARG A 6 -11.22 7.68 4.54
N ILE A 7 -11.80 6.96 5.51
CA ILE A 7 -11.41 5.59 5.83
C ILE A 7 -11.72 4.65 4.66
N ALA A 8 -12.90 4.77 4.06
CA ALA A 8 -13.28 3.96 2.89
C ALA A 8 -12.34 4.18 1.70
N LEU A 9 -11.96 5.43 1.41
CA LEU A 9 -10.99 5.75 0.36
C LEU A 9 -9.60 5.18 0.68
N PHE A 10 -9.18 5.26 1.95
CA PHE A 10 -7.89 4.74 2.38
C PHE A 10 -7.81 3.22 2.19
N ILE A 11 -8.89 2.50 2.56
CA ILE A 11 -9.00 1.05 2.36
C ILE A 11 -9.02 0.71 0.87
N LEU A 12 -9.77 1.45 0.05
CA LEU A 12 -9.82 1.24 -1.41
C LEU A 12 -8.44 1.43 -2.04
N VAL A 13 -7.73 2.50 -1.70
CA VAL A 13 -6.37 2.77 -2.18
C VAL A 13 -5.39 1.70 -1.70
N GLY A 14 -5.49 1.29 -0.43
CA GLY A 14 -4.64 0.25 0.14
C GLY A 14 -4.81 -1.11 -0.55
N ILE A 15 -6.06 -1.54 -0.80
CA ILE A 15 -6.36 -2.79 -1.51
C ILE A 15 -5.90 -2.69 -2.97
N SER A 16 -6.12 -1.55 -3.63
CA SER A 16 -5.67 -1.31 -5.00
C SER A 16 -4.15 -1.43 -5.13
N ALA A 17 -3.42 -0.82 -4.20
CA ALA A 17 -1.97 -0.92 -4.13
C ALA A 17 -1.57 -2.38 -3.93
N LEU A 18 -2.11 -3.07 -2.92
CA LEU A 18 -1.81 -4.48 -2.62
C LEU A 18 -2.07 -5.42 -3.81
N PHE A 19 -3.13 -5.17 -4.60
CA PHE A 19 -3.43 -5.96 -5.78
C PHE A 19 -2.44 -5.70 -6.91
N SER A 20 -2.05 -4.43 -7.10
CA SER A 20 -1.02 -4.02 -8.05
C SER A 20 0.30 -4.74 -7.74
N VAL A 21 0.71 -4.67 -6.49
CA VAL A 21 1.79 -5.37 -5.79
C VAL A 21 1.86 -6.86 -6.14
N ILE A 22 0.81 -7.61 -5.76
CA ILE A 22 0.72 -9.05 -6.02
C ILE A 22 0.77 -9.35 -7.53
N LYS A 23 0.11 -8.54 -8.36
CA LYS A 23 0.02 -8.74 -9.80
C LYS A 23 1.37 -8.57 -10.51
N GLU A 24 2.26 -7.72 -10.02
CA GLU A 24 3.60 -7.61 -10.61
C GLU A 24 4.56 -8.69 -10.10
N PHE A 25 4.37 -9.20 -8.87
CA PHE A 25 5.08 -10.39 -8.40
C PHE A 25 4.72 -11.65 -9.20
N GLN A 26 3.50 -11.72 -9.72
CA GLN A 26 3.05 -12.80 -10.61
C GLN A 26 3.55 -12.67 -12.04
N LYS A 27 4.15 -11.55 -12.45
CA LYS A 27 4.75 -11.45 -13.79
C LYS A 27 6.07 -12.23 -13.85
N PRO A 28 6.29 -13.03 -14.91
CA PRO A 28 7.51 -13.85 -15.07
C PRO A 28 8.77 -12.99 -15.23
N GLU A 29 8.63 -11.77 -15.77
CA GLU A 29 9.67 -10.74 -15.70
C GLU A 29 9.59 -10.01 -14.36
N LYS A 30 10.38 -10.45 -13.38
CA LYS A 30 10.51 -9.78 -12.09
C LYS A 30 11.02 -8.35 -12.28
N ARG A 31 10.10 -7.39 -12.34
CA ARG A 31 10.45 -5.96 -12.32
C ARG A 31 10.87 -5.60 -10.90
N LYS A 32 12.19 -5.56 -10.66
CA LYS A 32 12.80 -5.08 -9.42
C LYS A 32 12.18 -3.77 -8.90
N PHE A 33 11.75 -2.91 -9.83
CA PHE A 33 11.09 -1.64 -9.54
C PHE A 33 9.82 -1.79 -8.69
N TRP A 34 9.06 -2.86 -8.89
CA TRP A 34 7.79 -3.06 -8.19
C TRP A 34 7.96 -3.63 -6.78
N ILE A 35 8.95 -4.50 -6.62
CA ILE A 35 9.37 -5.00 -5.29
C ILE A 35 9.85 -3.83 -4.43
N THR A 36 10.62 -2.90 -5.01
CA THR A 36 11.05 -1.68 -4.33
C THR A 36 9.87 -0.75 -4.01
N PHE A 37 8.90 -0.64 -4.93
CA PHE A 37 7.68 0.15 -4.69
C PHE A 37 6.85 -0.40 -3.52
N GLU A 38 6.68 -1.72 -3.44
CA GLU A 38 6.02 -2.40 -2.32
C GLU A 38 6.65 -2.12 -0.97
N THR A 39 7.98 -2.26 -0.93
CA THR A 39 8.73 -2.02 0.30
C THR A 39 8.63 -0.56 0.72
N LEU A 40 8.61 0.38 -0.22
CA LEU A 40 8.41 1.81 0.05
C LEU A 40 7.01 2.10 0.63
N VAL A 41 5.97 1.45 0.09
CA VAL A 41 4.59 1.56 0.60
C VAL A 41 4.48 0.95 2.01
N LEU A 42 5.09 -0.20 2.25
CA LEU A 42 5.12 -0.83 3.59
C LEU A 42 5.84 0.04 4.63
N ILE A 43 6.96 0.66 4.27
CA ILE A 43 7.67 1.60 5.15
C ILE A 43 6.80 2.82 5.47
N GLY A 44 6.12 3.39 4.46
CA GLY A 44 5.20 4.52 4.67
C GLY A 44 4.02 4.17 5.58
N ALA A 45 3.44 2.98 5.41
CA ALA A 45 2.36 2.47 6.27
C ALA A 45 2.84 2.25 7.71
N ALA A 46 4.04 1.68 7.90
CA ALA A 46 4.63 1.50 9.22
C ALA A 46 4.90 2.84 9.92
N TRP A 47 5.36 3.85 9.18
CA TRP A 47 5.59 5.19 9.71
C TRP A 47 4.28 5.87 10.13
N MET A 48 3.21 5.73 9.35
CA MET A 48 1.88 6.23 9.71
C MET A 48 1.32 5.53 10.96
N LEU A 49 1.54 4.22 11.10
CA LEU A 49 1.13 3.47 12.30
C LEU A 49 1.91 3.92 13.55
N ILE A 50 3.21 4.15 13.42
CA ILE A 50 4.04 4.69 14.51
C ILE A 50 3.56 6.09 14.91
N GLY A 51 3.29 6.96 13.95
CA GLY A 51 2.78 8.30 14.20
C GLY A 51 1.34 8.37 14.71
N LEU A 52 0.58 7.26 14.62
CA LEU A 52 -0.76 7.13 15.23
C LEU A 52 -0.67 6.56 16.65
N LEU A 53 0.40 5.81 16.96
CA LEU A 53 0.63 5.17 18.26
C LEU A 53 1.33 6.10 19.26
N MET A 54 2.11 7.08 18.78
CA MET A 54 2.67 8.20 19.56
C MET A 54 1.69 9.35 19.66
#